data_AF-A0A9E2ATJ3-F1
#
_entry.id   AF-A0A9E2ATJ3-F1
#
_cell.length_a   1.000
_cell.length_b   1.000
_cell.length_c   1.000
_cell.angle_alpha   90.00
_cell.angle_beta   90.00
_cell.angle_gamma   90.00
#
_symmetry.space_group_name_H-M   'P 1'
#
loop_
_entity.id
_entity.type
_entity.pdbx_description
1 polymer ?
#
loop_
_entity_poly.entity_id
_entity_poly.type
_entity_poly.pdbx_seq_one_letter_code
_entity_poly.pdbx_strand_id
1 'polypeptide(L)'
;MPEFIKSISAFLIKALLFALLLFLIHSYLIFQFFNGKLLIPVWAIHCFNIVLVILVYSVMFLQTKKGEKKILYHFFALTILKMILAVLFLTPLFFKESSHLRLEIINFFIPYFLYLGLEINGVYKFLIKI
;
A
#
# COMPACT_ATOMS: atom_id res chain seq x y z
N MET A 1 15.79 12.81 -19.27
CA MET A 1 14.32 12.69 -19.12
C MET A 1 13.74 11.30 -19.46
N PRO A 2 14.14 10.59 -20.54
CA PRO A 2 13.50 9.31 -20.91
C PRO A 2 13.73 8.17 -19.91
N GLU A 3 14.93 8.06 -19.35
CA GLU A 3 15.27 7.00 -18.38
C GLU A 3 14.44 7.07 -17.09
N PHE A 4 14.07 8.28 -16.67
CA PHE A 4 13.32 8.51 -15.44
C PHE A 4 11.81 8.26 -15.60
N ILE A 5 11.25 8.49 -16.80
CA ILE A 5 9.86 8.10 -17.09
C ILE A 5 9.75 6.58 -17.19
N LYS A 6 10.76 5.95 -17.80
CA LYS A 6 10.89 4.49 -17.88
C LYS A 6 11.00 3.82 -16.51
N SER A 7 11.64 4.48 -15.53
CA SER A 7 11.73 3.94 -14.16
C SER A 7 10.39 3.98 -13.41
N ILE A 8 9.59 5.03 -13.63
CA ILE A 8 8.23 5.14 -13.05
C ILE A 8 7.30 4.11 -13.65
N SER A 9 7.25 4.01 -14.97
CA SER A 9 6.38 3.03 -15.63
C SER A 9 6.75 1.61 -15.20
N ALA A 10 8.05 1.31 -15.08
CA ALA A 10 8.52 0.03 -14.57
C ALA A 10 8.10 -0.21 -13.10
N PHE A 11 8.14 0.80 -12.23
CA PHE A 11 7.65 0.66 -10.87
C PHE A 11 6.15 0.44 -10.81
N LEU A 12 5.36 1.21 -11.58
CA LEU A 12 3.90 1.06 -11.63
C LEU A 12 3.49 -0.34 -12.11
N ILE A 13 4.12 -0.84 -13.17
CA ILE A 13 3.86 -2.21 -13.67
C ILE A 13 4.21 -3.24 -12.59
N LYS A 14 5.35 -3.11 -11.92
CA LYS A 14 5.73 -4.00 -10.81
C LYS A 14 4.73 -3.95 -9.66
N ALA A 15 4.29 -2.75 -9.28
CA ALA A 15 3.34 -2.54 -8.19
C ALA A 15 1.97 -3.14 -8.53
N LEU A 16 1.49 -2.98 -9.77
CA LEU A 16 0.24 -3.57 -10.24
C LEU A 16 0.32 -5.10 -10.34
N LEU A 17 1.41 -5.66 -10.86
CA LEU A 17 1.62 -7.11 -10.90
C LEU A 17 1.69 -7.71 -9.50
N PHE A 18 2.41 -7.06 -8.59
CA PHE A 18 2.48 -7.45 -7.18
C PHE A 18 1.10 -7.40 -6.53
N ALA A 19 0.34 -6.32 -6.75
CA ALA A 19 -1.00 -6.16 -6.20
C ALA A 19 -1.95 -7.24 -6.71
N LEU A 20 -1.92 -7.52 -8.02
CA LEU A 20 -2.74 -8.55 -8.65
C LEU A 20 -2.40 -9.93 -8.09
N LEU A 21 -1.12 -10.30 -8.05
CA LEU A 21 -0.68 -11.59 -7.52
C LEU A 21 -1.09 -11.76 -6.06
N LEU A 22 -0.84 -10.74 -5.23
CA LEU A 22 -1.17 -10.79 -3.82
C LEU A 22 -2.68 -10.84 -3.59
N PHE A 23 -3.47 -10.10 -4.37
CA PHE A 23 -4.93 -10.16 -4.34
C PHE A 23 -5.47 -11.54 -4.70
N LEU A 24 -4.92 -12.19 -5.73
CA LEU A 24 -5.33 -13.53 -6.14
C LEU A 24 -5.02 -14.57 -5.07
N ILE A 25 -3.80 -14.54 -4.51
CA ILE A 25 -3.41 -15.44 -3.41
C ILE A 25 -4.33 -15.23 -2.20
N HIS A 26 -4.53 -13.98 -1.78
CA HIS A 26 -5.35 -13.66 -0.62
C HIS A 26 -6.81 -14.05 -0.84
N SER A 27 -7.37 -13.77 -2.02
CA SER A 27 -8.75 -14.17 -2.37
C SER A 27 -8.91 -15.68 -2.39
N TYR A 28 -7.93 -16.43 -2.91
CA TYR A 28 -7.93 -17.89 -2.90
C TYR A 28 -7.91 -18.45 -1.47
N LEU A 29 -7.06 -17.90 -0.59
CA LEU A 29 -7.00 -18.31 0.81
C LEU A 29 -8.34 -18.06 1.53
N ILE A 30 -8.95 -16.90 1.34
CA ILE A 30 -10.26 -16.60 1.96
C ILE A 30 -11.34 -17.53 1.42
N PHE A 31 -11.37 -17.77 0.10
CA PHE A 31 -12.33 -18.69 -0.51
C PHE A 31 -12.21 -20.12 0.03
N GLN A 32 -10.98 -20.60 0.26
CA GLN A 32 -10.74 -21.98 0.70
C GLN A 32 -10.94 -22.18 2.22
N PHE A 33 -10.56 -21.20 3.04
CA PHE A 33 -10.45 -21.36 4.49
C PHE A 33 -11.50 -20.59 5.29
N PHE A 34 -12.33 -19.75 4.66
CA PHE A 34 -13.32 -18.94 5.37
C PHE A 34 -14.68 -18.94 4.68
N ASN A 35 -15.69 -19.47 5.38
CA ASN A 35 -17.08 -19.44 4.96
C ASN A 35 -17.85 -18.43 5.84
N GLY A 36 -17.80 -17.16 5.47
CA GLY A 36 -18.47 -16.08 6.19
C GLY A 36 -18.45 -14.77 5.42
N LYS A 37 -19.05 -13.73 5.99
CA LYS A 37 -19.02 -12.38 5.41
C LYS A 37 -17.95 -11.55 6.10
N LEU A 38 -16.99 -11.06 5.31
CA LEU A 38 -16.06 -10.04 5.77
C LEU A 38 -16.75 -8.66 5.72
N LEU A 39 -16.59 -7.87 6.77
CA LEU A 39 -17.00 -6.47 6.81
C LEU A 39 -16.22 -5.64 5.79
N ILE A 40 -14.93 -5.91 5.64
CA ILE A 40 -14.07 -5.25 4.66
C ILE A 40 -13.70 -6.29 3.59
N PRO A 41 -14.20 -6.13 2.34
CA PRO A 41 -13.92 -7.09 1.30
C PRO A 41 -12.45 -7.03 0.87
N VAL A 42 -11.87 -8.18 0.55
CA VAL A 42 -10.44 -8.33 0.20
C VAL A 42 -10.01 -7.36 -0.92
N TRP A 43 -10.84 -7.19 -1.95
CA TRP A 43 -10.52 -6.28 -3.06
C TRP A 43 -10.33 -4.83 -2.58
N ALA A 44 -11.14 -4.37 -1.61
CA ALA A 44 -11.04 -3.01 -1.09
C ALA A 44 -9.73 -2.80 -0.34
N ILE A 45 -9.25 -3.81 0.40
CA ILE A 45 -7.95 -3.79 1.09
C ILE A 45 -6.81 -3.60 0.07
N HIS A 46 -6.83 -4.38 -1.01
CA HIS A 46 -5.79 -4.31 -2.04
C HIS A 46 -5.84 -2.99 -2.82
N CYS A 47 -7.03 -2.53 -3.21
CA CYS A 47 -7.23 -1.23 -3.86
C CYS A 47 -6.74 -0.08 -2.98
N PHE A 48 -7.10 -0.08 -1.69
CA PHE A 48 -6.66 0.94 -0.74
C PHE A 48 -5.13 1.01 -0.65
N ASN A 49 -4.48 -0.13 -0.43
CA ASN A 49 -3.04 -0.17 -0.26
C ASN A 49 -2.28 0.19 -1.55
N ILE A 50 -2.67 -0.32 -2.71
CA ILE A 50 -1.98 -0.02 -3.97
C ILE A 50 -2.10 1.46 -4.36
N VAL A 51 -3.28 2.07 -4.15
CA VAL A 51 -3.49 3.50 -4.40
C VAL A 51 -2.54 4.34 -3.54
N LEU A 52 -2.39 4.00 -2.26
CA LEU A 52 -1.49 4.70 -1.37
C LEU A 52 -0.03 4.54 -1.76
N VAL A 53 0.42 3.34 -2.13
CA VAL A 53 1.79 3.11 -2.62
C VAL A 53 2.08 3.96 -3.86
N ILE A 54 1.15 3.99 -4.82
CA ILE A 54 1.29 4.78 -6.04
C ILE A 54 1.33 6.29 -5.71
N LEU A 55 0.49 6.75 -4.78
CA LEU A 55 0.45 8.15 -4.35
C LEU A 55 1.77 8.55 -3.69
N VAL A 56 2.24 7.79 -2.70
CA VAL A 56 3.50 8.04 -2.00
C VAL A 56 4.65 8.08 -3.00
N TYR A 57 4.76 7.05 -3.86
CA TYR A 57 5.80 7.00 -4.87
C TYR A 57 5.76 8.20 -5.83
N SER A 58 4.57 8.61 -6.28
CA SER A 58 4.38 9.75 -7.18
C SER A 58 4.78 11.07 -6.52
N VAL A 59 4.37 11.30 -5.27
CA VAL A 59 4.76 12.49 -4.51
C VAL A 59 6.28 12.52 -4.30
N MET A 60 6.88 11.40 -3.90
CA MET A 60 8.32 11.29 -3.74
C MET A 60 9.08 11.63 -5.02
N PHE A 61 8.62 11.10 -6.16
CA PHE A 61 9.20 11.43 -7.45
C PHE A 61 9.13 12.93 -7.81
N LEU A 62 7.99 13.57 -7.58
CA LEU A 62 7.83 15.00 -7.83
C LEU A 62 8.79 15.84 -6.98
N GLN A 63 9.04 15.43 -5.74
CA GLN A 63 9.98 16.12 -4.86
C GLN A 63 11.43 15.93 -5.26
N THR A 64 11.82 14.73 -5.68
CA THR A 64 13.15 14.50 -6.26
C THR A 64 13.37 15.36 -7.50
N LYS A 65 12.35 15.55 -8.35
CA LYS A 65 12.41 16.45 -9.50
C LYS A 65 12.60 17.92 -9.13
N LYS A 66 12.05 18.36 -8.00
CA LYS A 66 12.21 19.73 -7.49
C LYS A 66 13.57 19.97 -6.83
N GLY A 67 14.41 18.94 -6.68
CA GLY A 67 15.72 19.06 -6.01
C GLY A 67 15.62 19.25 -4.50
N GLU A 68 14.51 18.82 -3.88
CA GLU A 68 14.29 18.96 -2.45
C GLU A 68 15.38 18.26 -1.63
N LYS A 69 15.96 18.96 -0.65
CA LYS A 69 17.02 18.40 0.21
C LYS A 69 16.48 17.55 1.36
N LYS A 70 15.15 17.57 1.59
CA LYS A 70 14.48 16.92 2.72
C LYS A 70 13.57 15.75 2.29
N ILE A 71 13.99 14.98 1.29
CA ILE A 71 13.23 13.85 0.72
C ILE A 71 12.84 12.83 1.82
N LEU A 72 13.73 12.51 2.75
CA LEU A 72 13.45 11.62 3.88
C LEU A 72 12.30 12.12 4.77
N TYR A 73 12.29 13.40 5.13
CA TYR A 73 11.23 13.99 5.97
C TYR A 73 9.85 13.86 5.31
N HIS A 74 9.78 14.05 4.00
CA HIS A 74 8.53 13.91 3.27
C HIS A 74 8.06 12.47 3.18
N PHE A 75 8.98 11.52 3.01
CA PHE A 75 8.63 10.09 3.06
C PHE A 75 8.03 9.73 4.42
N PHE A 76 8.65 10.17 5.53
CA PHE A 76 8.10 9.94 6.87
C PHE A 76 6.74 10.61 7.07
N ALA A 77 6.58 11.87 6.65
CA ALA A 77 5.30 12.58 6.76
C ALA A 77 4.18 11.87 5.98
N LEU A 78 4.46 11.43 4.74
CA LEU A 78 3.52 10.67 3.93
C LEU A 78 3.20 9.30 4.54
N THR A 79 4.18 8.64 5.15
CA THR A 79 3.99 7.34 5.81
C THR A 79 3.11 7.49 7.05
N ILE A 80 3.31 8.54 7.86
CA ILE A 80 2.43 8.86 8.99
C ILE A 80 1.01 9.13 8.51
N LEU A 81 0.84 9.96 7.46
CA LEU A 81 -0.47 10.22 6.87
C LEU A 81 -1.12 8.91 6.39
N LYS A 82 -0.37 8.01 5.76
CA LYS A 82 -0.83 6.69 5.33
C LYS A 82 -1.32 5.84 6.51
N MET A 83 -0.62 5.88 7.64
CA MET A 83 -1.03 5.17 8.85
C MET A 83 -2.34 5.73 9.42
N ILE A 84 -2.53 7.05 9.40
CA ILE A 84 -3.81 7.67 9.79
C ILE A 84 -4.93 7.20 8.87
N LEU A 85 -4.70 7.24 7.54
CA LEU A 85 -5.67 6.75 6.56
C LEU A 85 -5.99 5.27 6.74
N ALA A 86 -5.01 4.44 7.13
CA ALA A 86 -5.23 3.02 7.43
C ALA A 86 -6.16 2.83 8.64
N VAL A 87 -5.98 3.62 9.71
CA VAL A 87 -6.90 3.62 10.85
C VAL A 87 -8.30 4.06 10.42
N LEU A 88 -8.40 5.10 9.58
CA LEU A 88 -9.69 5.56 9.04
C LEU A 88 -10.34 4.51 8.11
N PHE A 89 -9.56 3.74 7.37
CA PHE A 89 -10.08 2.64 6.54
C PHE A 89 -10.62 1.49 7.40
N LEU A 90 -9.99 1.22 8.54
CA LEU A 90 -10.43 0.21 9.51
C LEU A 90 -11.61 0.65 10.38
N THR A 91 -12.07 1.90 10.25
CA THR A 91 -13.19 2.47 11.03
C THR A 91 -14.43 1.56 11.12
N PRO A 92 -14.88 0.89 10.04
CA PRO A 92 -16.03 -0.02 10.10
C PRO A 92 -15.89 -1.12 11.16
N LEU A 93 -14.68 -1.54 11.51
CA LEU A 93 -14.43 -2.58 12.51
C LEU A 93 -14.64 -2.09 13.95
N PHE A 94 -14.60 -0.77 14.20
CA PHE A 94 -14.84 -0.22 15.54
C PHE A 94 -16.33 -0.02 15.84
N PHE A 95 -17.15 0.20 14.81
CA PHE A 95 -18.57 0.56 14.98
C PHE A 95 -19.55 -0.54 14.60
N LYS A 96 -19.11 -1.57 13.86
CA LYS A 96 -19.95 -2.71 13.51
C LYS A 96 -19.48 -3.95 14.25
N GLU A 97 -20.42 -4.73 14.75
CA GLU A 97 -20.12 -6.04 15.32
C GLU A 97 -19.60 -6.98 14.22
N SER A 98 -18.36 -7.45 14.39
CA SER A 98 -17.77 -8.50 13.56
C SER A 98 -17.66 -9.78 14.36
N SER A 99 -18.23 -10.87 13.84
CA SER A 99 -18.03 -12.21 14.41
C SER A 99 -16.57 -12.69 14.28
N HIS A 100 -15.77 -12.05 13.43
CA HIS A 100 -14.41 -12.47 13.09
C HIS A 100 -13.39 -11.32 13.11
N LEU A 101 -13.49 -10.42 14.09
CA LEU A 101 -12.64 -9.22 14.20
C LEU A 101 -11.14 -9.51 14.02
N ARG A 102 -10.63 -10.60 14.61
CA ARG A 102 -9.21 -10.97 14.49
C ARG A 102 -8.81 -11.27 13.04
N LEU A 103 -9.68 -11.95 12.29
CA LEU A 103 -9.46 -12.28 10.89
C LEU A 103 -9.46 -11.00 10.03
N GLU A 104 -10.39 -10.08 10.27
CA GLU A 104 -10.45 -8.77 9.57
C GLU A 104 -9.16 -7.97 9.75
N ILE A 105 -8.65 -7.90 10.97
CA ILE A 105 -7.40 -7.19 11.30
C ILE A 105 -6.23 -7.83 10.56
N ILE A 106 -6.11 -9.17 10.59
CA ILE A 106 -5.03 -9.89 9.92
C ILE A 106 -5.12 -9.72 8.39
N ASN A 107 -6.31 -9.82 7.83
CA ASN A 107 -6.57 -9.63 6.39
C ASN A 107 -6.18 -8.23 5.92
N PHE A 108 -6.22 -7.22 6.79
CA PHE A 108 -5.73 -5.89 6.46
C PHE A 108 -4.23 -5.73 6.66
N PHE A 109 -3.70 -6.09 7.83
CA PHE A 109 -2.32 -5.76 8.22
C PHE A 109 -1.28 -6.57 7.44
N ILE A 110 -1.53 -7.84 7.11
CA ILE A 110 -0.58 -8.63 6.32
C ILE A 110 -0.35 -7.97 4.95
N PRO A 111 -1.39 -7.71 4.11
CA PRO A 111 -1.20 -6.97 2.88
C PRO A 111 -0.57 -5.59 3.11
N TYR A 112 -1.02 -4.83 4.12
CA TYR A 112 -0.47 -3.50 4.41
C TYR A 112 1.06 -3.51 4.55
N PHE A 113 1.62 -4.44 5.33
CA PHE A 113 3.07 -4.55 5.50
C PHE A 113 3.79 -4.99 4.22
N LEU A 114 3.17 -5.88 3.44
CA LEU A 114 3.73 -6.31 2.15
C LEU A 114 3.78 -5.16 1.13
N TYR A 115 2.73 -4.34 1.05
CA TYR A 115 2.71 -3.13 0.24
C TYR A 115 3.69 -2.06 0.75
N LEU A 116 3.84 -1.90 2.07
CA LEU A 116 4.84 -1.02 2.65
C LEU A 116 6.26 -1.46 2.26
N GLY A 117 6.56 -2.76 2.28
CA GLY A 117 7.84 -3.29 1.81
C GLY A 117 8.12 -2.96 0.33
N LEU A 118 7.11 -3.12 -0.53
CA LEU A 118 7.21 -2.74 -1.95
C LEU A 118 7.45 -1.23 -2.13
N GLU A 119 6.75 -0.39 -1.35
CA GLU A 119 6.92 1.05 -1.34
C GLU A 119 8.35 1.45 -0.97
N ILE A 120 8.86 0.92 0.16
CA ILE A 120 10.22 1.19 0.64
C ILE A 120 11.26 0.82 -0.44
N ASN A 121 11.14 -0.36 -1.05
CA ASN A 121 12.02 -0.78 -2.14
C ASN A 121 11.93 0.17 -3.36
N GLY A 122 10.74 0.66 -3.68
CA GLY A 122 10.51 1.64 -4.74
C GLY A 122 11.19 2.98 -4.47
N VAL A 123 11.01 3.52 -3.27
CA VAL A 123 11.54 4.85 -2.90
C VAL A 123 13.01 4.81 -2.48
N TYR A 124 13.57 3.65 -2.15
CA TYR A 124 14.97 3.47 -1.73
C TYR A 124 15.97 4.19 -2.64
N LYS A 125 15.73 4.15 -3.96
CA LYS A 125 16.57 4.81 -4.97
C LYS A 125 16.56 6.34 -4.88
N PHE A 126 15.47 6.93 -4.37
CA PHE A 126 15.37 8.36 -4.12
C PHE A 126 16.02 8.75 -2.79
N LEU A 127 16.02 7.84 -1.81
CA LEU A 127 16.56 8.09 -0.47
C LEU A 127 18.08 8.02 -0.41
N ILE A 128 18.72 7.20 -1.26
CA ILE A 128 20.19 7.02 -1.28
C ILE A 128 20.91 7.98 -2.21
N LYS A 129 20.20 8.73 -3.05
CA LYS A 129 20.81 9.74 -3.93
C LYS A 129 21.20 11.03 -3.17
N ILE A 130 21.67 10.85 -1.94
CA ILE A 130 22.29 11.85 -1.05
C ILE A 130 23.78 11.87 -1.35
#